data_AF-A0A0S9R108-F1
#
_entry.id   AF-A0A0S9R108-F1
#
_cell.length_a   1.000
_cell.length_b   1.000
_cell.length_c   1.000
_cell.angle_alpha   90.00
_cell.angle_beta   90.00
_cell.angle_gamma   90.00
#
_symmetry.space_group_name_H-M   'P 1'
#
loop_
_entity.id
_entity.type
_entity.pdbx_description
1 polymer ?
#
loop_
_entity_poly.entity_id
_entity_poly.type
_entity_poly.pdbx_seq_one_letter_code
_entity_poly.pdbx_strand_id
1 'polypeptide(L)'
;MSPTPQDPTTPFVADIAALREVRAHDPQRVTKLLSSRRRRPLLPADGRLMIVACDHPARGALAATGNPTAMADRHEVLARLVTALGRPGVDGVLATADVLEDLLLLGALEDKVVFTSMNRGGLAGSSYEMDDRMTGYDVRGTIDAGFEGAKMLTRIDLDDPGTLRTLETQAAAITELNRAEVVAMVEPFMSSRRDGKVVNDLSPDAVIKSVAIAQGLGAASAFTWLKLPVVEEMERVMRSTTLPTLLLGGDPTGHPETVYRSWEQALAQPGVRGLMVGRTMLFPHDDDVAGAVDTAVGLVR
;
A
#
# COMPACT_ATOMS: atom_id res chain seq x y z
N MET A 1 -43.12 -20.75 -18.82
CA MET A 1 -42.30 -19.53 -18.98
C MET A 1 -40.87 -19.95 -18.74
N SER A 2 -40.06 -20.03 -19.79
CA SER A 2 -38.63 -20.33 -19.69
C SER A 2 -37.94 -19.19 -18.95
N PRO A 3 -36.93 -19.47 -18.10
CA PRO A 3 -36.16 -18.40 -17.48
C PRO A 3 -35.43 -17.63 -18.58
N THR A 4 -35.60 -16.32 -18.55
CA THR A 4 -34.86 -15.37 -19.39
C THR A 4 -33.36 -15.58 -19.17
N PRO A 5 -32.54 -15.69 -20.23
CA PRO A 5 -31.08 -15.76 -20.05
C PRO A 5 -30.61 -14.49 -19.33
N GLN A 6 -29.78 -14.67 -18.30
CA GLN A 6 -29.08 -13.58 -17.63
C GLN A 6 -28.28 -12.79 -18.67
N ASP A 7 -28.38 -11.47 -18.57
CA ASP A 7 -27.64 -10.54 -19.42
C ASP A 7 -26.12 -10.78 -19.25
N PRO A 8 -25.34 -11.06 -20.32
CA PRO A 8 -23.92 -11.37 -20.24
C PRO A 8 -23.03 -10.13 -20.01
N THR A 9 -23.58 -9.05 -19.46
CA THR A 9 -23.14 -7.68 -19.73
C THR A 9 -22.11 -7.09 -18.76
N THR A 10 -21.61 -7.87 -17.80
CA THR A 10 -20.46 -7.41 -17.00
C THR A 10 -19.42 -8.52 -16.87
N PRO A 11 -18.14 -8.29 -17.25
CA PRO A 11 -17.09 -9.30 -17.15
C PRO A 11 -16.66 -9.58 -15.69
N PHE A 12 -17.17 -8.79 -14.74
CA PHE A 12 -16.93 -8.89 -13.30
C PHE A 12 -17.81 -9.96 -12.64
N VAL A 13 -17.35 -10.48 -11.50
CA VAL A 13 -18.14 -11.40 -10.68
C VAL A 13 -19.18 -10.66 -9.86
N ALA A 14 -20.30 -11.31 -9.56
CA ALA A 14 -21.39 -10.70 -8.81
C ALA A 14 -21.05 -10.43 -7.33
N ASP A 15 -20.26 -11.30 -6.72
CA ASP A 15 -19.87 -11.22 -5.31
C ASP A 15 -18.54 -11.94 -5.03
N ILE A 16 -18.10 -11.85 -3.77
CA ILE A 16 -16.86 -12.46 -3.28
C ILE A 16 -16.92 -14.00 -3.33
N ALA A 17 -18.10 -14.62 -3.20
CA ALA A 17 -18.22 -16.08 -3.24
C ALA A 17 -17.92 -16.61 -4.65
N ALA A 18 -18.37 -15.90 -5.69
CA ALA A 18 -18.14 -16.23 -7.09
C ALA A 18 -16.65 -16.16 -7.52
N LEU A 19 -15.79 -15.49 -6.75
CA LEU A 19 -14.34 -15.46 -7.03
C LEU A 19 -13.72 -16.86 -7.08
N ARG A 20 -14.17 -17.77 -6.20
CA ARG A 20 -13.65 -19.14 -6.14
C ARG A 20 -13.93 -19.90 -7.45
N GLU A 21 -15.13 -19.73 -8.00
CA GLU A 21 -15.52 -20.36 -9.26
C GLU A 21 -14.68 -19.86 -10.43
N VAL A 22 -14.45 -18.54 -10.53
CA VAL A 22 -13.58 -18.00 -11.58
C VAL A 22 -12.14 -18.48 -11.42
N ARG A 23 -11.60 -18.49 -10.19
CA ARG A 23 -10.24 -18.97 -9.93
C ARG A 23 -10.07 -20.45 -10.29
N ALA A 24 -11.09 -21.27 -10.08
CA ALA A 24 -11.05 -22.70 -10.42
C ALA A 24 -11.27 -22.98 -11.92
N HIS A 25 -12.17 -22.24 -12.56
CA HIS A 25 -12.70 -22.62 -13.87
C HIS A 25 -12.40 -21.65 -15.02
N ASP A 26 -12.06 -20.38 -14.74
CA ASP A 26 -11.69 -19.38 -15.75
C ASP A 26 -10.59 -18.42 -15.24
N PRO A 27 -9.43 -18.94 -14.78
CA PRO A 27 -8.36 -18.09 -14.23
C PRO A 27 -7.81 -17.10 -15.26
N GLN A 28 -7.92 -17.41 -16.56
CA GLN A 28 -7.50 -16.51 -17.65
C GLN A 28 -8.34 -15.23 -17.71
N ARG A 29 -9.48 -15.17 -17.00
CA ARG A 29 -10.28 -13.95 -16.86
C ARG A 29 -9.49 -12.80 -16.24
N VAL A 30 -8.57 -13.09 -15.32
CA VAL A 30 -7.70 -12.07 -14.72
C VAL A 30 -6.88 -11.36 -15.80
N THR A 31 -6.19 -12.11 -16.66
CA THR A 31 -5.38 -11.52 -17.75
C THR A 31 -6.24 -10.73 -18.73
N LYS A 32 -7.43 -11.23 -19.08
CA LYS A 32 -8.38 -10.52 -19.96
C LYS A 32 -8.78 -9.18 -19.35
N LEU A 33 -9.16 -9.18 -18.07
CA LEU A 33 -9.56 -7.97 -17.36
C LEU A 33 -8.42 -6.98 -17.19
N LEU A 34 -7.19 -7.43 -16.90
CA LEU A 34 -6.03 -6.55 -16.82
C LEU A 34 -5.83 -5.79 -18.14
N SER A 35 -5.98 -6.47 -19.27
CA SER A 35 -5.80 -5.85 -20.60
C SER A 35 -6.88 -4.82 -20.96
N SER A 36 -8.07 -4.91 -20.35
CA SER A 36 -9.21 -4.03 -20.61
C SER A 36 -9.55 -3.08 -19.46
N ARG A 37 -8.80 -3.12 -18.35
CA ARG A 37 -9.07 -2.33 -17.14
C ARG A 37 -9.08 -0.85 -17.49
N ARG A 38 -10.11 -0.11 -17.08
CA ARG A 38 -10.07 1.35 -17.21
C ARG A 38 -9.04 1.94 -16.27
N ARG A 39 -8.15 2.75 -16.84
CA ARG A 39 -7.04 3.40 -16.14
C ARG A 39 -7.31 4.90 -16.08
N ARG A 40 -6.63 5.54 -15.13
CA ARG A 40 -6.64 7.00 -14.95
C ARG A 40 -5.22 7.53 -14.83
N PRO A 41 -5.00 8.85 -15.02
CA PRO A 41 -3.72 9.47 -14.67
C PRO A 41 -3.35 9.20 -13.21
N LEU A 42 -2.04 9.05 -12.95
CA LEU A 42 -1.50 8.85 -11.60
C LEU A 42 -1.94 9.96 -10.65
N LEU A 43 -1.79 11.23 -11.05
CA LEU A 43 -2.19 12.36 -10.25
C LEU A 43 -3.52 12.94 -10.75
N PRO A 44 -4.52 13.12 -9.87
CA PRO A 44 -5.69 13.95 -10.17
C PRO A 44 -5.32 15.44 -10.27
N ALA A 45 -6.30 16.26 -10.65
CA ALA A 45 -6.09 17.68 -10.95
C ALA A 45 -5.58 18.51 -9.76
N ASP A 46 -5.96 18.15 -8.53
CA ASP A 46 -5.45 18.78 -7.30
C ASP A 46 -4.02 18.31 -6.91
N GLY A 47 -3.50 17.31 -7.62
CA GLY A 47 -2.19 16.73 -7.37
C GLY A 47 -2.09 15.98 -6.03
N ARG A 48 -3.22 15.55 -5.44
CA ARG A 48 -3.27 14.79 -4.18
C ARG A 48 -3.74 13.34 -4.41
N LEU A 49 -3.36 12.42 -3.53
CA LEU A 49 -3.71 11.00 -3.62
C LEU A 49 -4.24 10.47 -2.29
N MET A 50 -5.33 9.72 -2.36
CA MET A 50 -5.81 8.88 -1.27
C MET A 50 -5.78 7.41 -1.70
N ILE A 51 -4.84 6.64 -1.13
CA ILE A 51 -4.63 5.23 -1.45
C ILE A 51 -4.93 4.36 -0.22
N VAL A 52 -5.71 3.30 -0.41
CA VAL A 52 -5.99 2.31 0.64
C VAL A 52 -4.97 1.17 0.54
N ALA A 53 -4.33 0.78 1.65
CA ALA A 53 -3.27 -0.23 1.67
C ALA A 53 -3.70 -1.54 2.36
N CYS A 54 -3.49 -2.67 1.69
CA CYS A 54 -3.81 -4.01 2.19
C CYS A 54 -2.78 -5.07 1.74
N ASP A 55 -1.49 -4.86 2.03
CA ASP A 55 -0.43 -5.86 1.84
C ASP A 55 -0.03 -6.60 3.14
N HIS A 56 -0.54 -6.13 4.30
CA HIS A 56 -0.25 -6.65 5.64
C HIS A 56 -0.37 -8.18 5.76
N PRO A 57 -1.46 -8.84 5.31
CA PRO A 57 -1.65 -10.28 5.51
C PRO A 57 -0.56 -11.14 4.90
N ALA A 58 -0.02 -10.76 3.74
CA ALA A 58 1.03 -11.50 3.05
C ALA A 58 2.37 -11.55 3.82
N ARG A 59 2.52 -10.77 4.89
CA ARG A 59 3.68 -10.80 5.82
C ARG A 59 3.37 -11.50 7.13
N GLY A 60 2.20 -12.12 7.26
CA GLY A 60 1.71 -12.68 8.51
C GLY A 60 1.29 -11.62 9.55
N ALA A 61 1.14 -10.36 9.15
CA ALA A 61 0.68 -9.28 10.03
C ALA A 61 -0.84 -9.11 9.89
N LEU A 62 -1.60 -9.82 10.71
CA LEU A 62 -3.08 -9.85 10.65
C LEU A 62 -3.76 -8.91 11.65
N ALA A 63 -2.99 -8.35 12.58
CA ALA A 63 -3.52 -7.55 13.67
C ALA A 63 -3.91 -6.14 13.19
N ALA A 64 -5.05 -5.66 13.67
CA ALA A 64 -5.45 -4.25 13.55
C ALA A 64 -6.29 -3.88 14.78
N THR A 65 -6.10 -2.66 15.29
CA THR A 65 -7.07 -2.04 16.23
C THR A 65 -7.32 -2.88 17.48
N GLY A 66 -6.26 -3.52 18.00
CA GLY A 66 -6.33 -4.39 19.18
C GLY A 66 -6.83 -5.82 18.92
N ASN A 67 -7.36 -6.12 17.73
CA ASN A 67 -7.74 -7.48 17.33
C ASN A 67 -6.56 -8.18 16.63
N PRO A 68 -5.99 -9.27 17.19
CA PRO A 68 -4.82 -9.95 16.62
C PRO A 68 -5.09 -10.66 15.29
N THR A 69 -6.35 -10.91 14.96
CA THR A 69 -6.79 -11.66 13.76
C THR A 69 -7.74 -10.84 12.89
N ALA A 70 -7.72 -9.51 12.99
CA ALA A 70 -8.63 -8.62 12.24
C ALA A 70 -8.66 -8.94 10.74
N MET A 71 -7.50 -9.19 10.13
CA MET A 71 -7.38 -9.44 8.69
C MET A 71 -7.40 -10.93 8.32
N ALA A 72 -7.81 -11.82 9.23
CA ALA A 72 -7.77 -13.27 9.00
C ALA A 72 -8.87 -13.74 8.03
N ASP A 73 -10.03 -13.07 8.02
CA ASP A 73 -11.11 -13.38 7.08
C ASP A 73 -10.92 -12.62 5.76
N ARG A 74 -10.62 -13.36 4.69
CA ARG A 74 -10.47 -12.80 3.34
C ARG A 74 -11.77 -12.18 2.81
N HIS A 75 -12.93 -12.76 3.12
CA HIS A 75 -14.20 -12.21 2.65
C HIS A 75 -14.46 -10.84 3.29
N GLU A 76 -14.20 -10.74 4.59
CA GLU A 76 -14.31 -9.48 5.32
C GLU A 76 -13.32 -8.42 4.81
N VAL A 77 -12.06 -8.80 4.63
CA VAL A 77 -11.03 -7.91 4.05
C VAL A 77 -11.45 -7.36 2.69
N LEU A 78 -11.96 -8.22 1.78
CA LEU A 78 -12.40 -7.80 0.46
C LEU A 78 -13.65 -6.92 0.53
N ALA A 79 -14.63 -7.25 1.38
CA ALA A 79 -15.83 -6.43 1.55
C ALA A 79 -15.47 -5.02 2.04
N ARG A 80 -14.57 -4.91 3.02
CA ARG A 80 -14.06 -3.63 3.54
C ARG A 80 -13.30 -2.85 2.47
N LEU A 81 -12.47 -3.53 1.66
CA LEU A 81 -11.76 -2.90 0.53
C LEU A 81 -12.71 -2.37 -0.54
N VAL A 82 -13.73 -3.14 -0.92
CA VAL A 82 -14.75 -2.69 -1.89
C VAL A 82 -15.50 -1.47 -1.36
N THR A 83 -15.90 -1.47 -0.08
CA THR A 83 -16.51 -0.31 0.57
C THR A 83 -15.60 0.90 0.52
N ALA A 84 -14.32 0.75 0.88
CA ALA A 84 -13.34 1.84 0.88
C ALA A 84 -13.10 2.39 -0.54
N LEU A 85 -12.89 1.51 -1.52
CA LEU A 85 -12.66 1.91 -2.91
C LEU A 85 -13.89 2.53 -3.59
N GLY A 86 -15.08 2.19 -3.12
CA GLY A 86 -16.34 2.80 -3.54
C GLY A 86 -16.55 4.23 -3.01
N ARG A 87 -15.78 4.68 -2.03
CA ARG A 87 -15.93 6.03 -1.46
C ARG A 87 -15.45 7.11 -2.45
N PRO A 88 -16.22 8.19 -2.63
CA PRO A 88 -15.75 9.36 -3.36
C PRO A 88 -14.44 9.87 -2.79
N GLY A 89 -13.50 10.12 -3.68
CA GLY A 89 -12.18 10.60 -3.32
C GLY A 89 -11.18 9.54 -2.85
N VAL A 90 -11.50 8.25 -2.91
CA VAL A 90 -10.44 7.22 -2.88
C VAL A 90 -9.90 7.00 -4.28
N ASP A 91 -8.62 7.31 -4.48
CA ASP A 91 -7.97 7.29 -5.80
C ASP A 91 -7.43 5.92 -6.17
N GLY A 92 -7.15 5.06 -5.19
CA GLY A 92 -6.47 3.80 -5.49
C GLY A 92 -6.23 2.85 -4.33
N VAL A 93 -5.48 1.79 -4.63
CA VAL A 93 -5.12 0.71 -3.70
C VAL A 93 -3.65 0.31 -3.81
N LEU A 94 -3.06 -0.06 -2.68
CA LEU A 94 -1.80 -0.81 -2.57
C LEU A 94 -2.10 -2.21 -2.04
N ALA A 95 -1.77 -3.28 -2.77
CA ALA A 95 -1.89 -4.63 -2.24
C ALA A 95 -1.00 -5.66 -2.97
N THR A 96 -1.03 -6.91 -2.50
CA THR A 96 -0.40 -8.06 -3.16
C THR A 96 -1.27 -8.62 -4.30
N ALA A 97 -0.71 -9.51 -5.13
CA ALA A 97 -1.38 -10.07 -6.32
C ALA A 97 -2.73 -10.71 -6.02
N ASP A 98 -2.79 -11.55 -5.00
CA ASP A 98 -4.02 -12.21 -4.57
C ASP A 98 -5.16 -11.22 -4.29
N VAL A 99 -4.88 -10.11 -3.58
CA VAL A 99 -5.86 -9.06 -3.28
C VAL A 99 -6.23 -8.28 -4.54
N LEU A 100 -5.25 -7.86 -5.34
CA LEU A 100 -5.50 -7.04 -6.52
C LEU A 100 -6.29 -7.79 -7.58
N GLU A 101 -6.00 -9.07 -7.80
CA GLU A 101 -6.76 -9.91 -8.73
C GLU A 101 -8.21 -10.12 -8.27
N ASP A 102 -8.45 -10.34 -6.97
CA ASP A 102 -9.81 -10.44 -6.44
C ASP A 102 -10.58 -9.14 -6.66
N LEU A 103 -9.96 -7.99 -6.37
CA LEU A 103 -10.57 -6.68 -6.59
C LEU A 103 -10.79 -6.38 -8.08
N LEU A 104 -9.90 -6.84 -8.96
CA LEU A 104 -10.06 -6.73 -10.41
C LEU A 104 -11.29 -7.51 -10.89
N LEU A 105 -11.41 -8.76 -10.43
CA LEU A 105 -12.55 -9.62 -10.75
C LEU A 105 -13.87 -9.05 -10.23
N LEU A 106 -13.85 -8.33 -9.11
CA LEU A 106 -14.99 -7.59 -8.55
C LEU A 106 -15.27 -6.26 -9.27
N GLY A 107 -14.43 -5.84 -10.22
CA GLY A 107 -14.55 -4.55 -10.90
C GLY A 107 -14.15 -3.33 -10.06
N ALA A 108 -13.58 -3.55 -8.87
CA ALA A 108 -13.23 -2.49 -7.92
C ALA A 108 -11.95 -1.71 -8.29
N LEU A 109 -11.20 -2.17 -9.30
CA LEU A 109 -9.97 -1.52 -9.79
C LEU A 109 -10.19 -0.61 -11.02
N GLU A 110 -11.42 -0.53 -11.51
CA GLU A 110 -11.75 0.37 -12.61
C GLU A 110 -11.57 1.83 -12.17
N ASP A 111 -10.88 2.61 -13.00
CA ASP A 111 -10.61 4.02 -12.73
C ASP A 111 -9.90 4.26 -11.38
N LYS A 112 -9.07 3.29 -10.95
CA LYS A 112 -8.20 3.36 -9.78
C LYS A 112 -6.72 3.37 -10.14
N VAL A 113 -5.93 4.10 -9.35
CA VAL A 113 -4.47 4.02 -9.32
C VAL A 113 -4.08 2.77 -8.52
N VAL A 114 -3.23 1.92 -9.07
CA VAL A 114 -2.85 0.67 -8.40
C VAL A 114 -1.35 0.63 -8.12
N PHE A 115 -1.00 0.36 -6.86
CA PHE A 115 0.35 0.06 -6.43
C PHE A 115 0.48 -1.42 -6.06
N THR A 116 1.50 -2.08 -6.57
CA THR A 116 1.81 -3.46 -6.21
C THR A 116 2.69 -3.52 -4.97
N SER A 117 2.55 -4.54 -4.13
CA SER A 117 3.50 -4.80 -3.03
C SER A 117 4.53 -5.84 -3.47
N MET A 118 5.82 -5.49 -3.41
CA MET A 118 6.92 -6.29 -3.98
C MET A 118 7.57 -7.26 -2.99
N ASN A 119 7.99 -6.78 -1.81
CA ASN A 119 8.65 -7.61 -0.81
C ASN A 119 7.76 -7.88 0.39
N ARG A 120 7.52 -9.16 0.68
CA ARG A 120 6.85 -9.66 1.90
C ARG A 120 7.62 -10.82 2.55
N GLY A 121 8.82 -11.12 2.07
CA GLY A 121 9.62 -12.26 2.54
C GLY A 121 10.05 -12.11 4.01
N GLY A 122 10.17 -10.88 4.50
CA GLY A 122 10.46 -10.58 5.90
C GLY A 122 9.23 -10.78 6.77
N LEU A 123 8.82 -12.02 6.99
CA LEU A 123 7.61 -12.37 7.77
C LEU A 123 7.68 -11.83 9.20
N ALA A 124 6.55 -11.30 9.69
CA ALA A 124 6.46 -10.73 11.02
C ALA A 124 6.77 -11.77 12.11
N GLY A 125 7.69 -11.45 13.02
CA GLY A 125 8.14 -12.31 14.11
C GLY A 125 9.20 -13.34 13.71
N SER A 126 9.61 -13.41 12.45
CA SER A 126 10.65 -14.36 12.03
C SER A 126 12.04 -13.89 12.48
N SER A 127 12.96 -14.86 12.66
CA SER A 127 14.36 -14.56 12.95
C SER A 127 15.04 -13.83 11.78
N TYR A 128 14.57 -14.07 10.56
CA TYR A 128 15.09 -13.49 9.32
C TYR A 128 14.27 -12.28 8.82
N GLU A 129 13.47 -11.66 9.68
CA GLU A 129 12.52 -10.61 9.30
C GLU A 129 13.14 -9.41 8.53
N MET A 130 14.44 -9.15 8.72
CA MET A 130 15.19 -8.09 8.03
C MET A 130 15.74 -8.52 6.65
N ASP A 131 15.80 -9.83 6.34
CA ASP A 131 16.03 -10.36 4.99
C ASP A 131 14.69 -10.35 4.22
N ASP A 132 14.20 -9.14 3.94
CA ASP A 132 12.87 -8.88 3.42
C ASP A 132 12.83 -9.03 1.90
N ARG A 133 12.81 -10.29 1.46
CA ARG A 133 12.93 -10.67 0.05
C ARG A 133 11.70 -10.31 -0.78
N MET A 134 11.95 -10.12 -2.09
CA MET A 134 10.92 -9.95 -3.12
C MET A 134 10.15 -11.25 -3.29
N THR A 135 8.90 -11.27 -2.82
CA THR A 135 8.02 -12.45 -2.83
C THR A 135 6.59 -12.12 -3.27
N GLY A 136 6.33 -10.85 -3.59
CA GLY A 136 5.09 -10.35 -4.17
C GLY A 136 5.26 -10.09 -5.67
N TYR A 137 4.68 -9.00 -6.16
CA TYR A 137 4.89 -8.59 -7.55
C TYR A 137 6.36 -8.30 -7.84
N ASP A 138 6.82 -8.74 -9.00
CA ASP A 138 8.05 -8.25 -9.59
C ASP A 138 7.79 -7.01 -10.47
N VAL A 139 8.87 -6.45 -11.01
CA VAL A 139 8.80 -5.25 -11.86
C VAL A 139 8.01 -5.54 -13.13
N ARG A 140 8.30 -6.67 -13.78
CA ARG A 140 7.64 -7.07 -15.03
C ARG A 140 6.14 -7.29 -14.83
N GLY A 141 5.74 -7.99 -13.77
CA GLY A 141 4.34 -8.22 -13.45
C GLY A 141 3.58 -6.92 -13.17
N THR A 142 4.23 -5.92 -12.57
CA THR A 142 3.64 -4.58 -12.40
C THR A 142 3.41 -3.89 -13.74
N ILE A 143 4.40 -3.95 -14.65
CA ILE A 143 4.33 -3.35 -15.99
C ILE A 143 3.27 -4.06 -16.85
N ASP A 144 3.32 -5.39 -16.92
CA ASP A 144 2.43 -6.23 -17.73
C ASP A 144 0.96 -6.08 -17.26
N ALA A 145 0.73 -5.83 -15.98
CA ALA A 145 -0.59 -5.52 -15.42
C ALA A 145 -1.07 -4.08 -15.69
N GLY A 146 -0.20 -3.21 -16.21
CA GLY A 146 -0.51 -1.80 -16.44
C GLY A 146 -0.83 -1.05 -15.14
N PHE A 147 -0.17 -1.40 -14.03
CA PHE A 147 -0.31 -0.74 -12.74
C PHE A 147 0.66 0.44 -12.62
N GLU A 148 0.26 1.45 -11.86
CA GLU A 148 0.90 2.78 -11.86
C GLU A 148 2.17 2.85 -10.99
N GLY A 149 2.33 1.90 -10.05
CA GLY A 149 3.52 1.84 -9.23
C GLY A 149 3.73 0.51 -8.54
N ALA A 150 4.93 0.36 -7.97
CA ALA A 150 5.30 -0.76 -7.12
C ALA A 150 5.90 -0.24 -5.83
N LYS A 151 5.57 -0.89 -4.72
CA LYS A 151 5.92 -0.49 -3.37
C LYS A 151 6.83 -1.51 -2.71
N MET A 152 7.82 -0.99 -2.00
CA MET A 152 8.79 -1.76 -1.23
C MET A 152 8.83 -1.29 0.24
N LEU A 153 8.83 -2.24 1.18
CA LEU A 153 9.09 -1.96 2.60
C LEU A 153 10.59 -2.04 2.86
N THR A 154 11.21 -0.93 3.27
CA THR A 154 12.66 -0.77 3.37
C THR A 154 13.07 -0.54 4.83
N ARG A 155 13.13 -1.61 5.61
CA ARG A 155 13.56 -1.53 7.01
C ARG A 155 15.07 -1.73 7.10
N ILE A 156 15.72 -0.86 7.86
CA ILE A 156 17.18 -0.77 7.96
C ILE A 156 17.57 -1.02 9.41
N ASP A 157 18.04 -2.21 9.70
CA ASP A 157 18.70 -2.55 10.96
C ASP A 157 20.20 -2.67 10.71
N LEU A 158 20.98 -1.82 11.40
CA LEU A 158 22.43 -1.73 11.20
C LEU A 158 23.18 -2.95 11.76
N ASP A 159 22.54 -3.71 12.65
CA ASP A 159 23.13 -4.89 13.28
C ASP A 159 22.65 -6.20 12.61
N ASP A 160 21.72 -6.13 11.65
CA ASP A 160 21.18 -7.30 10.94
C ASP A 160 21.69 -7.37 9.49
N PRO A 161 22.46 -8.41 9.11
CA PRO A 161 22.98 -8.55 7.75
C PRO A 161 21.89 -8.79 6.69
N GLY A 162 20.65 -9.12 7.08
CA GLY A 162 19.50 -9.15 6.19
C GLY A 162 19.24 -7.81 5.51
N THR A 163 19.53 -6.69 6.21
CA THR A 163 19.38 -5.33 5.68
C THR A 163 20.14 -5.13 4.38
N LEU A 164 21.40 -5.58 4.29
CA LEU A 164 22.22 -5.40 3.09
C LEU A 164 21.59 -6.06 1.86
N ARG A 165 21.10 -7.30 2.01
CA ARG A 165 20.44 -8.05 0.92
C ARG A 165 19.14 -7.38 0.48
N THR A 166 18.36 -6.89 1.44
CA THR A 166 17.12 -6.15 1.16
C THR A 166 17.42 -4.87 0.36
N LEU A 167 18.41 -4.07 0.79
CA LEU A 167 18.80 -2.84 0.12
C LEU A 167 19.32 -3.07 -1.31
N GLU A 168 20.17 -4.09 -1.50
CA GLU A 168 20.68 -4.46 -2.82
C GLU A 168 19.54 -4.86 -3.78
N THR A 169 18.63 -5.73 -3.30
CA THR A 169 17.51 -6.20 -4.11
C THR A 169 16.54 -5.07 -4.45
N GLN A 170 16.27 -4.16 -3.50
CA GLN A 170 15.42 -3.00 -3.73
C GLN A 170 16.07 -1.97 -4.66
N ALA A 171 17.38 -1.73 -4.57
CA ALA A 171 18.09 -0.86 -5.50
C ALA A 171 18.00 -1.35 -6.95
N ALA A 172 18.06 -2.67 -7.16
CA ALA A 172 17.85 -3.28 -8.48
C ALA A 172 16.41 -3.03 -8.98
N ALA A 173 15.40 -3.32 -8.14
CA ALA A 173 13.99 -3.09 -8.49
C ALA A 173 13.69 -1.61 -8.79
N ILE A 174 14.18 -0.68 -7.97
CA ILE A 174 14.03 0.77 -8.17
C ILE A 174 14.65 1.19 -9.50
N THR A 175 15.82 0.65 -9.85
CA THR A 175 16.49 0.92 -11.13
C THR A 175 15.63 0.47 -12.30
N GLU A 176 15.07 -0.73 -12.25
CA GLU A 176 14.22 -1.27 -13.32
C GLU A 176 12.89 -0.51 -13.44
N LEU A 177 12.24 -0.18 -12.32
CA LEU A 177 11.02 0.63 -12.30
C LEU A 177 11.23 2.02 -12.89
N ASN A 178 12.32 2.70 -12.52
CA ASN A 178 12.67 4.00 -13.08
C ASN A 178 12.93 3.93 -14.59
N ARG A 179 13.59 2.88 -15.09
CA ARG A 179 13.78 2.67 -16.53
C ARG A 179 12.48 2.42 -17.28
N ALA A 180 11.49 1.86 -16.60
CA ALA A 180 10.16 1.60 -17.14
C ALA A 180 9.18 2.78 -16.93
N GLU A 181 9.62 3.88 -16.32
CA GLU A 181 8.77 5.04 -15.97
C GLU A 181 7.58 4.66 -15.06
N VAL A 182 7.77 3.65 -14.21
CA VAL A 182 6.79 3.19 -13.21
C VAL A 182 7.21 3.69 -11.84
N VAL A 183 6.24 4.15 -11.03
CA VAL A 183 6.55 4.70 -9.70
C VAL A 183 7.15 3.63 -8.80
N ALA A 184 8.34 3.90 -8.27
CA ALA A 184 8.97 3.12 -7.20
C ALA A 184 8.66 3.78 -5.84
N MET A 185 7.67 3.25 -5.13
CA MET A 185 7.27 3.72 -3.80
C MET A 185 8.12 3.03 -2.72
N VAL A 186 8.95 3.79 -2.02
CA VAL A 186 9.85 3.28 -0.98
C VAL A 186 9.29 3.64 0.39
N GLU A 187 9.07 2.66 1.27
CA GLU A 187 8.60 2.84 2.65
C GLU A 187 9.76 2.61 3.65
N PRO A 188 10.58 3.63 3.95
CA PRO A 188 11.81 3.45 4.72
C PRO A 188 11.64 3.62 6.23
N PHE A 189 12.32 2.77 6.99
CA PHE A 189 12.44 2.89 8.45
C PHE A 189 13.84 2.51 8.90
N MET A 190 14.37 3.24 9.90
CA MET A 190 15.38 2.64 10.77
C MET A 190 14.67 1.68 11.71
N SER A 191 15.24 0.50 11.91
CA SER A 191 14.67 -0.55 12.74
C SER A 191 15.74 -1.15 13.64
N SER A 192 15.31 -1.77 14.73
CA SER A 192 16.17 -2.56 15.62
C SER A 192 15.38 -3.72 16.20
N ARG A 193 16.08 -4.75 16.68
CA ARG A 193 15.44 -5.84 17.44
C ARG A 193 15.39 -5.51 18.93
N ARG A 194 14.19 -5.50 19.51
CA ARG A 194 13.94 -5.34 20.95
C ARG A 194 13.05 -6.47 21.42
N ASP A 195 13.48 -7.21 22.45
CA ASP A 195 12.76 -8.36 23.00
C ASP A 195 12.31 -9.37 21.93
N GLY A 196 13.21 -9.67 20.98
CA GLY A 196 12.99 -10.59 19.87
C GLY A 196 12.14 -10.03 18.71
N LYS A 197 11.54 -8.85 18.86
CA LYS A 197 10.67 -8.22 17.85
C LYS A 197 11.40 -7.11 17.11
N VAL A 198 11.14 -6.98 15.81
CA VAL A 198 11.60 -5.81 15.05
C VAL A 198 10.71 -4.61 15.41
N VAL A 199 11.35 -3.50 15.77
CA VAL A 199 10.69 -2.24 16.14
C VAL A 199 11.27 -1.13 15.26
N ASN A 200 10.39 -0.34 14.63
CA ASN A 200 10.79 0.85 13.89
C ASN A 200 11.08 2.00 14.85
N ASP A 201 12.16 2.72 14.62
CA ASP A 201 12.44 3.98 15.29
C ASP A 201 11.70 5.12 14.58
N LEU A 202 10.72 5.69 15.28
CA LEU A 202 9.86 6.77 14.78
C LEU A 202 10.31 8.16 15.25
N SER A 203 11.53 8.29 15.78
CA SER A 203 12.10 9.61 16.06
C SER A 203 12.36 10.36 14.74
N PRO A 204 12.25 11.71 14.74
CA PRO A 204 12.50 12.50 13.54
C PRO A 204 13.89 12.26 12.92
N ASP A 205 14.92 12.10 13.76
CA ASP A 205 16.29 11.81 13.31
C ASP A 205 16.39 10.46 12.60
N ALA A 206 15.72 9.43 13.12
CA ALA A 206 15.68 8.11 12.51
C ALA A 206 14.95 8.12 11.17
N VAL A 207 13.82 8.83 11.07
CA VAL A 207 13.08 8.98 9.80
C VAL A 207 13.90 9.75 8.78
N ILE A 208 14.55 10.86 9.17
CA ILE A 208 15.44 11.63 8.28
C ILE A 208 16.59 10.74 7.78
N LYS A 209 17.19 9.94 8.67
CA LYS A 209 18.26 9.01 8.30
C LYS A 209 17.78 7.94 7.32
N SER A 210 16.61 7.35 7.54
CA SER A 210 16.06 6.34 6.64
C SER A 210 15.72 6.93 5.27
N VAL A 211 15.17 8.15 5.22
CA VAL A 211 14.90 8.90 3.99
C VAL A 211 16.18 9.14 3.20
N ALA A 212 17.24 9.65 3.86
CA ALA A 212 18.51 9.95 3.21
C ALA A 212 19.15 8.70 2.57
N ILE A 213 19.04 7.54 3.21
CA ILE A 213 19.50 6.26 2.65
C ILE A 213 18.62 5.83 1.48
N ALA A 214 17.30 5.79 1.69
CA ALA A 214 16.33 5.24 0.75
C ALA A 214 16.26 6.01 -0.57
N GLN A 215 16.34 7.35 -0.53
CA GLN A 215 16.30 8.17 -1.75
C GLN A 215 17.54 8.01 -2.63
N GLY A 216 18.63 7.46 -2.08
CA GLY A 216 19.86 7.14 -2.83
C GLY A 216 19.88 5.72 -3.42
N LEU A 217 18.83 4.92 -3.22
CA LEU A 217 18.77 3.56 -3.77
C LEU A 217 18.41 3.58 -5.27
N GLY A 218 19.15 2.79 -6.04
CA GLY A 218 18.95 2.63 -7.49
C GLY A 218 19.78 3.59 -8.34
N ALA A 219 19.82 3.32 -9.65
CA ALA A 219 20.61 4.12 -10.61
C ALA A 219 19.91 5.41 -11.07
N ALA A 220 18.65 5.61 -10.69
CA ALA A 220 17.84 6.79 -10.98
C ALA A 220 16.73 6.93 -9.93
N SER A 221 16.26 8.15 -9.71
CA SER A 221 15.22 8.46 -8.70
C SER A 221 14.07 9.31 -9.25
N ALA A 222 14.00 9.52 -10.57
CA ALA A 222 12.99 10.37 -11.21
C ALA A 222 11.55 9.88 -10.97
N PHE A 223 11.38 8.57 -10.82
CA PHE A 223 10.11 7.90 -10.53
C PHE A 223 10.06 7.34 -9.10
N THR A 224 10.99 7.73 -8.23
CA THR A 224 11.01 7.29 -6.84
C THR A 224 10.15 8.20 -5.96
N TRP A 225 9.22 7.60 -5.22
CA TRP A 225 8.34 8.25 -4.26
C TRP A 225 8.58 7.67 -2.87
N LEU A 226 8.25 8.44 -1.84
CA LEU A 226 8.39 8.00 -0.45
C LEU A 226 7.03 7.75 0.19
N LYS A 227 6.98 6.72 1.04
CA LYS A 227 5.87 6.44 1.95
C LYS A 227 6.36 6.58 3.39
N LEU A 228 6.02 7.68 4.06
CA LEU A 228 6.59 8.02 5.37
C LEU A 228 5.57 7.98 6.51
N PRO A 229 5.97 7.57 7.73
CA PRO A 229 5.13 7.72 8.92
C PRO A 229 4.90 9.20 9.25
N VAL A 230 3.73 9.52 9.79
CA VAL A 230 3.52 10.81 10.47
C VAL A 230 4.20 10.74 11.83
N VAL A 231 5.21 11.57 12.03
CA VAL A 231 6.01 11.67 13.27
C VAL A 231 6.05 13.11 13.78
N GLU A 232 6.74 13.37 14.88
CA GLU A 232 7.02 14.75 15.32
C GLU A 232 7.94 15.46 14.31
N GLU A 233 7.96 16.80 14.34
CA GLU A 233 8.83 17.62 13.48
C GLU A 233 8.71 17.32 11.96
N MET A 234 7.50 17.02 11.45
CA MET A 234 7.30 16.68 10.02
C MET A 234 7.86 17.74 9.06
N GLU A 235 7.85 19.01 9.41
CA GLU A 235 8.51 20.06 8.60
C GLU A 235 10.02 19.76 8.42
N ARG A 236 10.70 19.39 9.50
CA ARG A 236 12.13 19.04 9.48
C ARG A 236 12.36 17.74 8.71
N VAL A 237 11.49 16.74 8.87
CA VAL A 237 11.53 15.49 8.10
C VAL A 237 11.38 15.76 6.60
N MET A 238 10.38 16.53 6.20
CA MET A 238 10.11 16.81 4.79
C MET A 238 11.20 17.65 4.12
N ARG A 239 11.99 18.42 4.89
CA ARG A 239 13.19 19.11 4.38
C ARG A 239 14.35 18.19 4.02
N SER A 240 14.30 16.90 4.40
CA SER A 240 15.35 15.93 4.07
C SER A 240 15.27 15.37 2.63
N THR A 241 14.18 15.67 1.91
CA THR A 241 13.93 15.15 0.57
C THR A 241 13.27 16.18 -0.34
N THR A 242 13.38 15.93 -1.64
CA THR A 242 12.60 16.62 -2.68
C THR A 242 11.64 15.67 -3.40
N LEU A 243 11.62 14.39 -3.00
CA LEU A 243 10.80 13.37 -3.62
C LEU A 243 9.33 13.52 -3.21
N PRO A 244 8.37 13.22 -4.11
CA PRO A 244 6.96 13.21 -3.75
C PRO A 244 6.70 12.16 -2.66
N THR A 245 5.89 12.54 -1.66
CA THR A 245 5.70 11.72 -0.47
C THR A 245 4.22 11.46 -0.17
N LEU A 246 3.84 10.22 0.08
CA LEU A 246 2.56 9.86 0.69
C LEU A 246 2.77 9.49 2.15
N LEU A 247 1.85 9.89 3.01
CA LEU A 247 1.93 9.60 4.44
C LEU A 247 1.17 8.31 4.76
N LEU A 248 1.74 7.50 5.65
CA LEU A 248 1.10 6.31 6.16
C LEU A 248 0.59 6.54 7.58
N GLY A 249 -0.52 5.87 7.90
CA GLY A 249 -1.04 5.81 9.25
C GLY A 249 -0.20 4.83 10.06
N GLY A 250 0.48 5.31 11.10
CA GLY A 250 1.02 4.45 12.15
C GLY A 250 -0.09 3.72 12.90
N ASP A 251 0.26 2.77 13.77
CA ASP A 251 -0.72 2.28 14.76
C ASP A 251 -1.00 3.44 15.72
N PRO A 252 -2.21 4.04 15.69
CA PRO A 252 -2.47 5.27 16.41
C PRO A 252 -2.45 4.97 17.91
N THR A 253 -1.43 5.49 18.59
CA THR A 253 -1.41 5.55 20.05
C THR A 253 -1.94 6.93 20.45
N GLY A 254 -3.21 7.02 20.84
CA GLY A 254 -3.81 8.28 21.31
C GLY A 254 -5.25 8.48 20.86
N HIS A 255 -5.83 9.63 21.22
CA HIS A 255 -7.18 9.99 20.82
C HIS A 255 -7.27 10.27 19.31
N PRO A 256 -8.34 9.84 18.61
CA PRO A 256 -8.52 10.03 17.17
C PRO A 256 -8.33 11.47 16.69
N GLU A 257 -8.84 12.46 17.44
CA GLU A 257 -8.69 13.88 17.09
C GLU A 257 -7.22 14.34 17.06
N THR A 258 -6.38 13.82 17.95
CA THR A 258 -4.95 14.15 17.98
C THR A 258 -4.23 13.57 16.77
N VAL A 259 -4.64 12.37 16.34
CA VAL A 259 -4.10 11.69 15.15
C VAL A 259 -4.51 12.43 13.88
N TYR A 260 -5.78 12.82 13.75
CA TYR A 260 -6.22 13.57 12.57
C TYR A 260 -5.57 14.95 12.47
N ARG A 261 -5.39 15.65 13.59
CA ARG A 261 -4.67 16.92 13.61
C ARG A 261 -3.21 16.78 13.18
N SER A 262 -2.51 15.72 13.61
CA SER A 262 -1.14 15.51 13.18
C SER A 262 -1.07 15.18 11.68
N TRP A 263 -2.06 14.46 11.14
CA TRP A 263 -2.17 14.20 9.71
C TRP A 263 -2.43 15.47 8.91
N GLU A 264 -3.34 16.33 9.36
CA GLU A 264 -3.62 17.62 8.73
C GLU A 264 -2.35 18.49 8.64
N GLN A 265 -1.62 18.61 9.75
CA GLN A 265 -0.35 19.36 9.79
C GLN A 265 0.73 18.77 8.88
N ALA A 266 0.80 17.44 8.80
CA ALA A 266 1.74 16.74 7.94
C ALA A 266 1.37 16.87 6.45
N LEU A 267 0.08 16.81 6.10
CA LEU A 267 -0.44 16.97 4.74
C LEU A 267 -0.19 18.38 4.17
N ALA A 268 -0.08 19.39 5.05
CA ALA A 268 0.26 20.75 4.68
C ALA A 268 1.75 20.94 4.31
N GLN A 269 2.63 19.97 4.60
CA GLN A 269 4.06 20.13 4.35
C GLN A 269 4.40 20.08 2.84
N PRO A 270 5.39 20.87 2.38
CA PRO A 270 5.87 20.81 1.00
C PRO A 270 6.33 19.41 0.59
N GLY A 271 5.99 18.99 -0.64
CA GLY A 271 6.35 17.67 -1.17
C GLY A 271 5.40 16.54 -0.77
N VAL A 272 4.56 16.74 0.25
CA VAL A 272 3.52 15.76 0.61
C VAL A 272 2.39 15.79 -0.41
N ARG A 273 1.97 14.62 -0.87
CA ARG A 273 0.99 14.40 -1.93
C ARG A 273 -0.25 13.66 -1.46
N GLY A 274 -0.39 13.33 -0.18
CA GLY A 274 -1.60 12.72 0.36
C GLY A 274 -1.32 11.53 1.27
N LEU A 275 -2.23 10.57 1.28
CA LEU A 275 -2.24 9.43 2.20
C LEU A 275 -2.15 8.08 1.47
N MET A 276 -1.45 7.13 2.10
CA MET A 276 -1.47 5.71 1.77
C MET A 276 -1.64 4.91 3.07
N VAL A 277 -2.90 4.71 3.46
CA VAL A 277 -3.32 4.22 4.79
C VAL A 277 -4.05 2.88 4.68
N GLY A 278 -3.90 2.01 5.67
CA GLY A 278 -4.43 0.63 5.60
C GLY A 278 -5.28 0.26 6.79
N ARG A 279 -4.65 -0.38 7.79
CA ARG A 279 -5.31 -1.01 8.94
C ARG A 279 -6.33 -0.11 9.66
N THR A 280 -5.98 1.14 9.91
CA THR A 280 -6.85 2.11 10.60
C THR A 280 -8.13 2.45 9.84
N MET A 281 -8.13 2.35 8.51
CA MET A 281 -9.30 2.63 7.67
C MET A 281 -10.13 1.39 7.42
N LEU A 282 -9.47 0.24 7.25
CA LEU A 282 -10.17 -1.01 6.95
C LEU A 282 -10.79 -1.62 8.21
N PHE A 283 -10.16 -1.45 9.37
CA PHE A 283 -10.61 -2.02 10.64
C PHE A 283 -10.69 -0.93 11.72
N PRO A 284 -11.55 0.08 11.56
CA PRO A 284 -11.70 1.15 12.56
C PRO A 284 -12.34 0.63 13.84
N HIS A 285 -12.19 1.36 14.94
CA HIS A 285 -12.67 0.95 16.27
C HIS A 285 -14.19 0.80 16.37
N ASP A 286 -14.93 1.61 15.62
CA ASP A 286 -16.40 1.65 15.58
C ASP A 286 -16.98 0.81 14.44
N ASP A 287 -16.13 0.09 13.71
CA ASP A 287 -16.47 -0.74 12.56
C ASP A 287 -17.05 0.02 11.34
N ASP A 288 -16.99 1.35 11.33
CA ASP A 288 -17.45 2.17 10.21
C ASP A 288 -16.33 2.50 9.21
N VAL A 289 -16.10 1.57 8.28
CA VAL A 289 -15.10 1.76 7.20
C VAL A 289 -15.42 2.99 6.34
N ALA A 290 -16.70 3.24 6.05
CA ALA A 290 -17.08 4.36 5.19
C ALA A 290 -16.78 5.70 5.89
N GLY A 291 -17.18 5.84 7.15
CA GLY A 291 -16.90 7.03 7.95
C GLY A 291 -15.41 7.29 8.17
N ALA A 292 -14.63 6.23 8.45
CA ALA A 292 -13.18 6.35 8.60
C ALA A 292 -12.51 6.82 7.29
N VAL A 293 -12.90 6.25 6.15
CA VAL A 293 -12.37 6.62 4.83
C VAL A 293 -12.79 8.04 4.45
N ASP A 294 -14.06 8.40 4.62
CA ASP A 294 -14.57 9.74 4.30
C ASP A 294 -13.87 10.82 5.13
N THR A 295 -13.58 10.53 6.40
CA THR A 295 -12.79 11.41 7.27
C THR A 295 -11.38 11.63 6.71
N ALA A 296 -10.68 10.55 6.35
CA ALA A 296 -9.34 10.65 5.77
C ALA A 296 -9.34 11.37 4.40
N VAL A 297 -10.37 11.15 3.58
CA VAL A 297 -10.56 11.86 2.31
C VAL A 297 -10.67 13.37 2.57
N GLY A 298 -11.48 13.79 3.55
CA GLY A 298 -11.67 15.21 3.89
C GLY A 298 -10.42 15.90 4.46
N LEU A 299 -9.40 15.16 4.89
CA LEU A 299 -8.10 15.71 5.24
C LEU A 299 -7.21 15.93 4.02
N VAL A 300 -7.39 15.13 2.97
CA VAL A 300 -6.56 15.16 1.76
C VAL A 300 -7.04 16.24 0.77
N ARG A 301 -8.35 16.51 0.74
CA ARG A 301 -8.99 17.39 -0.26
C ARG A 301 -10.13 18.20 0.33
#